data_AF-A0A962JUZ6-F1
#
_entry.id   AF-A0A962JUZ6-F1
#
_cell.length_a   1.000
_cell.length_b   1.000
_cell.length_c   1.000
_cell.angle_alpha   90.00
_cell.angle_beta   90.00
_cell.angle_gamma   90.00
#
_symmetry.space_group_name_H-M   'P 1'
#
loop_
_entity.id
_entity.type
_entity.pdbx_description
1 polymer ?
#
loop_
_entity_poly.entity_id
_entity_poly.type
_entity_poly.pdbx_seq_one_letter_code
_entity_poly.pdbx_strand_id
1 'polypeptide(L)'
;MTQEIISLLPLNRLVIIGIGLIGGSLAKAARHVGAAKTVIGVGRNEFNLKRAVELGVIDSYALDPKDAVVDADLVVIATPVLSIEKVLRQIADVLGEQTVVTDAGSAKGIVVEALQQVFKTVPDNFVPGHPIAGSEKSGIDAVDAALYQRHKVILTPLPNTSAHALAMVQELWQAVGAQVLEMDVQQHDQILAATSHLPHLLAYSLVDTLAKQDENQEIFRYAAGGFRDFTRIASSDPTMWHDIFLANRQAVLHSLDKFSQGVAELRVALEQQDSKAMMGIFTRAKAARDHFTKLLAHRAYVESMTASDTTFFAKQGRPLSGSIRVPGDKSISHRSIMLGAIAEGETEVTGFLEGEDSLATLQAFRDMGVVIEGPHQGKVKIYGVGIHGLKKSPGALYLGNSGTSMRLLAGLLSAQSFTVELTGDESLSARPMERVAKPLREMGAIIDTQAGKPPMRIKGGSTIHGIHYDMPVASAQVKSSLLLAGLYAQGITTVIEPAPTRDHTERMLTGFGYKVNIKQLSDTQREISLQGGGTLKGGAIDVPADISSAAFFLVAASIVPGSDLTLEHVGINPTRTGVINILQQMGADIEFLSTRIAGGEPVA
;
A
#
# COMPACT_ATOMS: atom_id res chain seq x y z
N MET A 1 2.87 33.36 -13.98
CA MET A 1 2.92 34.43 -12.97
C MET A 1 2.84 33.76 -11.62
N THR A 2 3.99 33.55 -10.99
CA THR A 2 4.11 33.08 -9.61
C THR A 2 3.59 34.18 -8.69
N GLN A 3 2.41 33.97 -8.08
CA GLN A 3 1.98 34.77 -6.94
C GLN A 3 3.02 34.56 -5.83
N GLU A 4 3.69 35.63 -5.42
CA GLU A 4 4.45 35.64 -4.17
C GLU A 4 3.48 35.28 -3.04
N ILE A 5 3.65 34.10 -2.43
CA ILE A 5 2.91 33.71 -1.24
C ILE A 5 3.46 34.58 -0.11
N ILE A 6 2.75 35.65 0.23
CA ILE A 6 3.02 36.42 1.44
C ILE A 6 2.73 35.48 2.61
N SER A 7 3.75 35.12 3.40
CA SER A 7 3.56 34.27 4.58
C SER A 7 2.62 34.95 5.58
N LEU A 8 1.75 34.15 6.18
CA LEU A 8 0.80 34.57 7.22
C LEU A 8 1.43 34.60 8.62
N LEU A 9 2.71 34.22 8.73
CA LEU A 9 3.51 34.25 9.95
C LEU A 9 4.54 35.40 9.91
N PRO A 10 4.95 35.94 11.07
CA PRO A 10 4.53 35.57 12.43
C PRO A 10 3.15 36.12 12.78
N LEU A 11 2.37 35.31 13.51
CA LEU A 11 1.13 35.77 14.15
C LEU A 11 1.47 36.84 15.19
N ASN A 12 0.64 37.87 15.34
CA ASN A 12 0.78 38.82 16.45
C ASN A 12 0.41 38.15 17.78
N ARG A 13 -0.68 37.37 17.80
CA ARG A 13 -1.21 36.74 19.01
C ARG A 13 -1.76 35.34 18.73
N LEU A 14 -1.07 34.32 19.25
CA LEU A 14 -1.49 32.92 19.27
C LEU A 14 -2.03 32.55 20.65
N VAL A 15 -3.28 32.09 20.73
CA VAL A 15 -3.90 31.64 21.98
C VAL A 15 -4.01 30.12 21.95
N ILE A 16 -3.56 29.45 23.00
CA ILE A 16 -3.66 27.99 23.13
C ILE A 16 -4.45 27.64 24.38
N ILE A 17 -5.64 27.07 24.18
CA ILE A 17 -6.53 26.63 25.25
C ILE A 17 -6.23 25.17 25.57
N GLY A 18 -5.55 24.94 26.69
CA GLY A 18 -5.07 23.63 27.12
C GLY A 18 -3.55 23.48 27.01
N ILE A 19 -2.82 23.88 28.06
CA ILE A 19 -1.35 23.75 28.14
C ILE A 19 -0.94 22.41 28.75
N GLY A 20 -1.31 21.33 28.04
CA GLY A 20 -0.83 19.97 28.30
C GLY A 20 0.32 19.59 27.37
N LEU A 21 0.54 18.28 27.16
CA LEU A 21 1.54 17.77 26.22
C LEU A 21 1.36 18.40 24.83
N ILE A 22 0.15 18.32 24.26
CA ILE A 22 -0.12 18.79 22.90
C ILE A 22 -0.04 20.32 22.83
N GLY A 23 -0.95 21.04 23.48
CA GLY A 23 -0.96 22.50 23.38
C GLY A 23 0.34 23.17 23.87
N GLY A 24 0.97 22.66 24.92
CA GLY A 24 2.24 23.18 25.42
C GLY A 24 3.41 22.92 24.46
N SER A 25 3.46 21.77 23.81
CA SER A 25 4.48 21.48 22.77
C SER A 25 4.31 22.41 21.57
N LEU A 26 3.07 22.69 21.17
CA LEU A 26 2.81 23.63 20.07
C LEU A 26 3.20 25.05 20.46
N ALA A 27 2.85 25.49 21.67
CA ALA A 27 3.26 26.79 22.20
C ALA A 27 4.77 26.96 22.14
N LYS A 28 5.50 25.99 22.70
CA LYS A 28 6.96 26.02 22.78
C LYS A 28 7.62 25.98 21.40
N ALA A 29 7.13 25.12 20.50
CA ALA A 29 7.62 25.01 19.14
C ALA A 29 7.38 26.30 18.35
N ALA A 30 6.16 26.86 18.42
CA ALA A 30 5.79 28.11 17.75
C ALA A 30 6.65 29.30 18.22
N ARG A 31 6.95 29.40 19.52
CA ARG A 31 7.90 30.40 20.04
C ARG A 31 9.31 30.16 19.51
N HIS A 32 9.78 28.91 19.53
CA HIS A 32 11.14 28.56 19.12
C HIS A 32 11.43 28.91 17.65
N VAL A 33 10.46 28.72 16.76
CA VAL A 33 10.59 29.03 15.33
C VAL A 33 10.13 30.44 14.97
N GLY A 34 9.70 31.24 15.96
CA GLY A 34 9.21 32.60 15.75
C GLY A 34 7.88 32.67 14.97
N ALA A 35 7.04 31.63 15.02
CA ALA A 35 5.74 31.61 14.34
C ALA A 35 4.72 32.56 14.96
N ALA A 36 4.92 33.00 16.21
CA ALA A 36 4.07 33.98 16.87
C ALA A 36 4.90 34.96 17.70
N LYS A 37 4.53 36.23 17.69
CA LYS A 37 5.13 37.30 18.53
C LYS A 37 4.75 37.13 20.00
N THR A 38 3.50 36.73 20.26
CA THR A 38 2.98 36.48 21.61
C THR A 38 2.19 35.19 21.63
N VAL A 39 2.50 34.30 22.56
CA VAL A 39 1.78 33.04 22.80
C VAL A 39 1.16 33.06 24.19
N ILE A 40 -0.16 32.85 24.25
CA ILE A 40 -0.94 32.94 25.48
C ILE A 40 -1.55 31.60 25.80
N GLY A 41 -1.23 31.08 26.97
CA GLY A 41 -1.78 29.82 27.44
C GLY A 41 -3.03 30.00 28.28
N VAL A 42 -4.04 29.18 28.03
CA VAL A 42 -5.26 29.15 28.85
C VAL A 42 -5.40 27.79 29.53
N GLY A 43 -5.71 27.79 30.81
CA GLY A 43 -5.89 26.58 31.59
C GLY A 43 -6.55 26.83 32.94
N ARG A 44 -6.99 25.75 33.58
CA ARG A 44 -7.69 25.83 34.89
C ARG A 44 -6.74 25.76 36.09
N ASN A 45 -5.53 25.23 35.89
CA ASN A 45 -4.54 25.07 36.95
C ASN A 45 -3.49 26.18 36.84
N GLU A 46 -3.63 27.22 37.67
CA GLU A 46 -2.73 28.38 37.68
C GLU A 46 -1.28 28.00 37.94
N PHE A 47 -1.02 26.99 38.78
CA PHE A 47 0.34 26.53 39.07
C PHE A 47 1.04 26.02 37.81
N ASN A 48 0.35 25.22 36.99
CA ASN A 48 0.92 24.72 35.73
C ASN A 48 1.15 25.85 34.72
N LEU A 49 0.30 26.87 34.70
CA LEU A 49 0.45 28.02 33.81
C LEU A 49 1.62 28.92 34.22
N LYS A 50 1.81 29.18 35.53
CA LYS A 50 2.99 29.88 36.05
C LYS A 50 4.28 29.17 35.65
N ARG A 51 4.32 27.85 35.86
CA ARG A 51 5.45 27.01 35.43
C ARG A 51 5.66 27.06 33.92
N ALA A 52 4.60 27.11 33.12
CA ALA A 52 4.71 27.24 31.66
C ALA A 52 5.36 28.58 31.25
N VAL A 53 5.06 29.67 31.93
CA VAL A 53 5.73 30.98 31.73
C VAL A 53 7.20 30.89 32.15
N GLU A 54 7.49 30.35 33.34
CA GLU A 54 8.86 30.20 33.86
C GLU A 54 9.75 29.35 32.93
N LEU A 55 9.19 28.31 32.32
CA LEU A 55 9.88 27.43 31.37
C LEU A 55 9.94 27.99 29.95
N GLY A 56 9.40 29.20 29.70
CA GLY A 56 9.35 29.81 28.38
C GLY A 56 8.50 29.03 27.38
N VAL A 57 7.47 28.32 27.84
CA VAL A 57 6.50 27.64 26.96
C VAL A 57 5.50 28.64 26.39
N ILE A 58 5.07 29.61 27.20
CA ILE A 58 4.12 30.69 26.85
C ILE A 58 4.64 32.04 27.36
N ASP A 59 4.20 33.14 26.77
CA ASP A 59 4.56 34.50 27.20
C ASP A 59 3.72 35.00 28.38
N SER A 60 2.43 34.67 28.36
CA SER A 60 1.49 34.99 29.45
C SER A 60 0.36 33.95 29.52
N TYR A 61 -0.48 34.02 30.54
CA TYR A 61 -1.60 33.10 30.71
C TYR A 61 -2.91 33.80 31.10
N ALA A 62 -4.03 33.12 30.86
CA ALA A 62 -5.35 33.47 31.37
C ALA A 62 -6.03 32.24 32.00
N LEU A 63 -6.92 32.49 32.96
CA LEU A 63 -7.71 31.43 33.62
C LEU A 63 -9.08 31.25 32.94
N ASP A 64 -9.65 32.32 32.40
CA ASP A 64 -10.85 32.28 31.57
C ASP A 64 -10.46 32.42 30.09
N PRO A 65 -10.87 31.48 29.21
CA PRO A 65 -10.68 31.63 27.77
C PRO A 65 -11.17 32.96 27.20
N LYS A 66 -12.24 33.54 27.75
CA LYS A 66 -12.80 34.82 27.28
C LYS A 66 -11.79 35.95 27.28
N ASP A 67 -10.94 36.00 28.31
CA ASP A 67 -9.96 37.07 28.49
C ASP A 67 -8.77 36.95 27.51
N ALA A 68 -8.53 35.75 26.97
CA ALA A 68 -7.39 35.47 26.11
C ALA A 68 -7.70 35.65 24.62
N VAL A 69 -8.91 35.27 24.18
CA VAL A 69 -9.27 35.18 22.75
C VAL A 69 -9.55 36.52 22.08
N VAL A 70 -9.75 37.59 22.85
CA VAL A 70 -9.91 38.95 22.31
C VAL A 70 -8.64 39.34 21.54
N ASP A 71 -8.83 39.85 20.32
CA ASP A 71 -7.77 40.23 19.37
C ASP A 71 -6.77 39.12 19.02
N ALA A 72 -7.16 37.84 19.19
CA ALA A 72 -6.34 36.71 18.75
C ALA A 72 -6.39 36.58 17.22
N ASP A 73 -5.23 36.36 16.59
CA ASP A 73 -5.16 35.98 15.17
C ASP A 73 -5.60 34.52 15.02
N LEU A 74 -5.10 33.66 15.92
CA LEU A 74 -5.37 32.21 15.91
C LEU A 74 -5.58 31.68 17.33
N VAL A 75 -6.63 30.88 17.50
CA VAL A 75 -6.95 30.13 18.72
C VAL A 75 -6.82 28.63 18.45
N VAL A 76 -6.03 27.93 19.27
CA VAL A 76 -5.88 26.46 19.21
C VAL A 76 -6.52 25.84 20.45
N ILE A 77 -7.54 25.01 20.27
CA ILE A 77 -8.20 24.26 21.34
C ILE A 77 -7.53 22.88 21.50
N ALA A 78 -6.68 22.75 22.51
CA ALA A 78 -5.92 21.55 22.85
C ALA A 78 -6.38 20.91 24.18
N THR A 79 -7.69 20.97 24.45
CA THR A 79 -8.34 20.29 25.59
C THR A 79 -8.81 18.89 25.22
N PRO A 80 -9.16 18.03 26.20
CA PRO A 80 -9.84 16.76 25.92
C PRO A 80 -11.05 16.98 25.00
N VAL A 81 -11.24 16.06 24.05
CA VAL A 81 -12.18 16.26 22.93
C VAL A 81 -13.63 16.51 23.39
N LEU A 82 -14.07 15.86 24.47
CA LEU A 82 -15.41 16.05 25.05
C LEU A 82 -15.57 17.40 25.77
N SER A 83 -14.49 18.12 26.05
CA SER A 83 -14.52 19.46 26.64
C SER A 83 -14.59 20.58 25.61
N ILE A 84 -14.39 20.28 24.31
CA ILE A 84 -14.31 21.31 23.26
C ILE A 84 -15.61 22.10 23.16
N GLU A 85 -16.78 21.46 23.19
CA GLU A 85 -18.07 22.16 23.15
C GLU A 85 -18.19 23.20 24.28
N LYS A 86 -17.78 22.83 25.51
CA LYS A 86 -17.80 23.75 26.64
C LYS A 86 -16.87 24.95 26.41
N VAL A 87 -15.69 24.73 25.86
CA VAL A 87 -14.75 25.81 25.50
C VAL A 87 -15.37 26.72 24.43
N LEU A 88 -15.95 26.15 23.39
CA LEU A 88 -16.63 26.90 22.32
C LEU A 88 -17.75 27.78 22.89
N ARG A 89 -18.59 27.26 23.79
CA ARG A 89 -19.64 28.04 24.48
C ARG A 89 -19.07 29.19 25.31
N GLN A 90 -17.88 29.03 25.87
CA GLN A 90 -17.24 30.11 26.65
C GLN A 90 -16.76 31.24 25.75
N ILE A 91 -16.23 30.93 24.56
CA ILE A 91 -15.61 31.95 23.69
C ILE A 91 -16.55 32.50 22.61
N ALA A 92 -17.69 31.85 22.36
CA ALA A 92 -18.58 32.17 21.23
C ALA A 92 -18.99 33.66 21.15
N ASP A 93 -19.32 34.28 22.28
CA ASP A 93 -19.82 35.66 22.31
C ASP A 93 -18.71 36.73 22.22
N VAL A 94 -17.45 36.33 22.28
CA VAL A 94 -16.28 37.23 22.35
C VAL A 94 -15.24 36.96 21.26
N LEU A 95 -15.47 35.94 20.43
CA LEU A 95 -14.59 35.59 19.33
C LEU A 95 -14.68 36.67 18.24
N GLY A 96 -13.54 37.21 17.81
CA GLY A 96 -13.50 38.18 16.71
C GLY A 96 -13.92 37.53 15.38
N GLU A 97 -14.59 38.30 14.51
CA GLU A 97 -15.03 37.80 13.20
C GLU A 97 -13.85 37.30 12.33
N GLN A 98 -12.67 37.88 12.50
CA GLN A 98 -11.45 37.52 11.77
C GLN A 98 -10.56 36.51 12.51
N THR A 99 -10.91 36.12 13.75
CA THR A 99 -10.10 35.19 14.54
C THR A 99 -10.22 33.77 13.97
N VAL A 100 -9.10 33.20 13.51
CA VAL A 100 -9.07 31.81 13.06
C VAL A 100 -9.09 30.88 14.28
N VAL A 101 -9.80 29.77 14.20
CA VAL A 101 -9.86 28.78 15.28
C VAL A 101 -9.56 27.38 14.74
N THR A 102 -8.79 26.61 15.48
CA THR A 102 -8.51 25.20 15.20
C THR A 102 -8.53 24.38 16.50
N ASP A 103 -8.55 23.07 16.37
CA ASP A 103 -8.47 22.15 17.50
C ASP A 103 -7.33 21.14 17.33
N ALA A 104 -7.10 20.34 18.37
CA ALA A 104 -6.17 19.22 18.37
C ALA A 104 -6.79 17.92 18.90
N GLY A 105 -8.13 17.79 18.84
CA GLY A 105 -8.86 16.63 19.34
C GLY A 105 -8.65 15.38 18.50
N SER A 106 -8.74 14.19 19.11
CA SER A 106 -8.46 12.94 18.38
C SER A 106 -9.64 12.41 17.54
N ALA A 107 -10.81 13.05 17.62
CA ALA A 107 -11.99 12.76 16.80
C ALA A 107 -12.54 14.07 16.23
N LYS A 108 -13.07 14.03 15.01
CA LYS A 108 -13.46 15.24 14.26
C LYS A 108 -14.96 15.39 14.10
N GLY A 109 -15.72 14.30 14.03
CA GLY A 109 -17.19 14.35 13.98
C GLY A 109 -17.77 15.11 15.17
N ILE A 110 -17.34 14.75 16.39
CA ILE A 110 -17.83 15.40 17.63
C ILE A 110 -17.47 16.89 17.70
N VAL A 111 -16.34 17.31 17.10
CA VAL A 111 -15.92 18.72 17.07
C VAL A 111 -16.82 19.51 16.12
N VAL A 112 -17.11 18.96 14.95
CA VAL A 112 -18.03 19.57 13.98
C VAL A 112 -19.45 19.64 14.54
N GLU A 113 -19.91 18.59 15.22
CA GLU A 113 -21.19 18.59 15.93
C GLU A 113 -21.25 19.68 17.01
N ALA A 114 -20.19 19.82 17.82
CA ALA A 114 -20.10 20.88 18.83
C ALA A 114 -20.18 22.28 18.20
N LEU A 115 -19.50 22.51 17.07
CA LEU A 115 -19.58 23.78 16.34
C LEU A 115 -21.00 24.09 15.86
N GLN A 116 -21.68 23.10 15.29
CA GLN A 116 -23.07 23.24 14.86
C GLN A 116 -24.01 23.54 16.04
N GLN A 117 -23.81 22.90 17.19
CA GLN A 117 -24.64 23.13 18.37
C GLN A 117 -24.46 24.53 18.96
N VAL A 118 -23.23 25.04 18.98
CA VAL A 118 -22.88 26.35 19.56
C VAL A 118 -23.22 27.49 18.61
N PHE A 119 -22.78 27.42 17.36
CA PHE A 119 -22.88 28.51 16.39
C PHE A 119 -24.05 28.39 15.41
N LYS A 120 -24.84 27.30 15.47
CA LYS A 120 -25.92 26.92 14.53
C LYS A 120 -25.44 26.54 13.12
N THR A 121 -24.44 27.24 12.63
CA THR A 121 -23.67 26.95 11.42
C THR A 121 -22.20 26.90 11.77
N VAL A 122 -21.44 25.99 11.14
CA VAL A 122 -19.99 25.94 11.39
C VAL A 122 -19.34 27.20 10.85
N PRO A 123 -18.61 27.98 11.67
CA PRO A 123 -17.90 29.18 11.20
C PRO A 123 -16.89 28.84 10.09
N ASP A 124 -16.77 29.70 9.08
CA ASP A 124 -15.83 29.53 7.96
C ASP A 124 -14.36 29.70 8.39
N ASN A 125 -14.13 30.43 9.49
CA ASN A 125 -12.84 30.62 10.13
C ASN A 125 -12.43 29.48 11.09
N PHE A 126 -13.22 28.39 11.18
CA PHE A 126 -12.85 27.21 11.95
C PHE A 126 -12.25 26.11 11.05
N VAL A 127 -11.05 25.64 11.39
CA VAL A 127 -10.33 24.56 10.69
C VAL A 127 -10.09 23.41 11.67
N PRO A 128 -10.86 22.32 11.62
CA PRO A 128 -10.63 21.21 12.55
C PRO A 128 -9.29 20.51 12.25
N GLY A 129 -8.56 20.16 13.31
CA GLY A 129 -7.18 19.68 13.22
C GLY A 129 -6.88 18.53 14.19
N HIS A 130 -6.00 17.62 13.80
CA HIS A 130 -5.54 16.52 14.65
C HIS A 130 -4.04 16.26 14.43
N PRO A 131 -3.17 16.67 15.37
CA PRO A 131 -1.77 16.27 15.34
C PRO A 131 -1.64 14.78 15.71
N ILE A 132 -1.11 13.99 14.79
CA ILE A 132 -0.77 12.57 15.00
C ILE A 132 0.61 12.49 15.64
N ALA A 133 0.72 13.05 16.84
CA ALA A 133 1.91 13.08 17.67
C ALA A 133 1.50 12.99 19.13
N GLY A 134 2.24 12.23 19.93
CA GLY A 134 1.93 12.02 21.33
C GLY A 134 2.97 11.17 22.04
N SER A 135 2.86 11.13 23.37
CA SER A 135 3.67 10.31 24.26
C SER A 135 2.76 9.70 25.32
N GLU A 136 3.19 8.59 25.91
CA GLU A 136 2.61 8.03 27.14
C GLU A 136 2.74 8.97 28.35
N LYS A 137 3.58 10.01 28.26
CA LYS A 137 3.73 11.05 29.28
C LYS A 137 2.66 12.14 29.11
N SER A 138 2.29 12.80 30.20
CA SER A 138 1.25 13.84 30.21
C SER A 138 1.66 15.04 31.06
N GLY A 139 0.98 16.18 30.85
CA GLY A 139 1.20 17.42 31.59
C GLY A 139 2.31 18.31 31.05
N ILE A 140 2.58 19.42 31.75
CA ILE A 140 3.52 20.47 31.34
C ILE A 140 4.97 19.97 31.27
N ASP A 141 5.36 19.04 32.14
CA ASP A 141 6.71 18.50 32.19
C ASP A 141 7.02 17.54 31.02
N ALA A 142 5.99 17.12 30.27
CA ALA A 142 6.14 16.31 29.06
C ALA A 142 6.27 17.15 27.78
N VAL A 143 6.22 18.49 27.88
CA VAL A 143 6.28 19.39 26.72
C VAL A 143 7.60 19.28 25.96
N ASP A 144 7.50 19.07 24.65
CA ASP A 144 8.63 18.91 23.74
C ASP A 144 8.46 19.80 22.50
N ALA A 145 9.40 20.71 22.27
CA ALA A 145 9.39 21.60 21.10
C ALA A 145 9.60 20.86 19.78
N ALA A 146 10.16 19.64 19.82
CA ALA A 146 10.38 18.80 18.65
C ALA A 146 9.23 17.82 18.40
N LEU A 147 8.16 17.80 19.22
CA LEU A 147 7.10 16.80 19.19
C LEU A 147 6.50 16.60 17.79
N TYR A 148 6.36 17.67 17.01
CA TYR A 148 5.71 17.63 15.70
C TYR A 148 6.66 17.42 14.53
N GLN A 149 7.98 17.47 14.77
CA GLN A 149 8.95 17.30 13.70
C GLN A 149 8.77 15.90 13.09
N ARG A 150 8.57 15.87 11.76
CA ARG A 150 8.32 14.63 10.99
C ARG A 150 7.08 13.83 11.41
N HIS A 151 6.20 14.43 12.22
CA HIS A 151 4.89 13.88 12.53
C HIS A 151 3.84 14.47 11.59
N LYS A 152 2.71 13.78 11.47
CA LYS A 152 1.62 14.21 10.60
C LYS A 152 0.62 15.04 11.39
N VAL A 153 0.09 16.08 10.77
CA VAL A 153 -1.10 16.78 11.25
C VAL A 153 -2.17 16.64 10.18
N ILE A 154 -3.34 16.16 10.59
CA ILE A 154 -4.48 16.02 9.69
C ILE A 154 -5.41 17.22 9.91
N LEU A 155 -5.67 17.97 8.85
CA LEU A 155 -6.72 18.98 8.81
C LEU A 155 -7.94 18.39 8.11
N THR A 156 -9.14 18.72 8.60
CA THR A 156 -10.39 18.29 7.97
C THR A 156 -11.23 19.49 7.57
N PRO A 157 -10.81 20.26 6.53
CA PRO A 157 -11.56 21.42 6.07
C PRO A 157 -12.97 21.02 5.63
N LEU A 158 -13.92 21.91 5.91
CA LEU A 158 -15.32 21.76 5.51
C LEU A 158 -15.56 22.50 4.19
N PRO A 159 -16.67 22.22 3.47
CA PRO A 159 -16.99 22.90 2.23
C PRO A 159 -17.05 24.43 2.33
N ASN A 160 -17.34 24.97 3.52
CA ASN A 160 -17.39 26.40 3.80
C ASN A 160 -16.11 26.96 4.46
N THR A 161 -15.08 26.16 4.69
CA THR A 161 -13.84 26.64 5.32
C THR A 161 -13.14 27.67 4.43
N SER A 162 -12.81 28.82 5.01
CA SER A 162 -12.08 29.90 4.35
C SER A 162 -10.68 29.45 3.93
N ALA A 163 -10.29 29.76 2.69
CA ALA A 163 -8.95 29.50 2.18
C ALA A 163 -7.87 30.20 3.03
N HIS A 164 -8.17 31.39 3.58
CA HIS A 164 -7.26 32.12 4.46
C HIS A 164 -7.06 31.38 5.79
N ALA A 165 -8.14 30.94 6.41
CA ALA A 165 -8.10 30.19 7.67
C ALA A 165 -7.32 28.88 7.50
N LEU A 166 -7.60 28.14 6.42
CA LEU A 166 -6.89 26.90 6.11
C LEU A 166 -5.39 27.14 5.91
N ALA A 167 -5.01 28.14 5.11
CA ALA A 167 -3.61 28.48 4.88
C ALA A 167 -2.88 28.87 6.17
N MET A 168 -3.52 29.66 7.05
CA MET A 168 -2.92 30.05 8.33
C MET A 168 -2.62 28.85 9.23
N VAL A 169 -3.58 27.92 9.35
CA VAL A 169 -3.41 26.71 10.16
C VAL A 169 -2.38 25.76 9.55
N GLN A 170 -2.36 25.64 8.22
CA GLN A 170 -1.34 24.89 7.49
C GLN A 170 0.06 25.45 7.74
N GLU A 171 0.25 26.77 7.59
CA GLU A 171 1.53 27.43 7.80
C GLU A 171 2.03 27.26 9.24
N LEU A 172 1.15 27.38 10.26
CA LEU A 172 1.54 27.16 11.66
C LEU A 172 2.10 25.74 11.86
N TRP A 173 1.38 24.71 11.41
CA TRP A 173 1.80 23.32 11.60
C TRP A 173 3.07 22.98 10.80
N GLN A 174 3.20 23.52 9.59
CA GLN A 174 4.41 23.37 8.78
C GLN A 174 5.61 24.07 9.41
N ALA A 175 5.43 25.27 9.97
CA ALA A 175 6.48 26.02 10.64
C ALA A 175 7.08 25.27 11.84
N VAL A 176 6.27 24.48 12.56
CA VAL A 176 6.74 23.62 13.66
C VAL A 176 7.25 22.24 13.19
N GLY A 177 7.41 22.04 11.88
CA GLY A 177 8.03 20.85 11.29
C GLY A 177 7.09 19.67 11.03
N ALA A 178 5.77 19.89 11.10
CA ALA A 178 4.79 18.85 10.81
C ALA A 178 4.54 18.69 9.30
N GLN A 179 4.24 17.46 8.89
CA GLN A 179 3.68 17.17 7.58
C GLN A 179 2.16 17.32 7.64
N VAL A 180 1.62 18.34 6.97
CA VAL A 180 0.18 18.57 6.94
C VAL A 180 -0.49 17.74 5.85
N LEU A 181 -1.58 17.07 6.21
CA LEU A 181 -2.43 16.27 5.32
C LEU A 181 -3.87 16.75 5.45
N GLU A 182 -4.66 16.57 4.41
CA GLU A 182 -6.09 16.86 4.41
C GLU A 182 -6.90 15.58 4.18
N MET A 183 -8.05 15.47 4.85
CA MET A 183 -9.06 14.44 4.57
C MET A 183 -10.44 14.89 5.06
N ASP A 184 -11.51 14.21 4.63
CA ASP A 184 -12.84 14.50 5.15
C ASP A 184 -13.01 13.99 6.58
N VAL A 185 -13.96 14.61 7.30
CA VAL A 185 -14.23 14.34 8.72
C VAL A 185 -14.62 12.88 8.96
N GLN A 186 -15.45 12.30 8.09
CA GLN A 186 -15.92 10.93 8.26
C GLN A 186 -14.79 9.93 8.01
N GLN A 187 -13.99 10.15 6.98
CA GLN A 187 -12.82 9.34 6.68
C GLN A 187 -11.78 9.42 7.79
N HIS A 188 -11.52 10.61 8.34
CA HIS A 188 -10.65 10.77 9.51
C HIS A 188 -11.09 9.84 10.64
N ASP A 189 -12.34 9.97 11.10
CA ASP A 189 -12.81 9.21 12.24
C ASP A 189 -12.80 7.69 11.98
N GLN A 190 -13.10 7.25 10.76
CA GLN A 190 -13.02 5.84 10.37
C GLN A 190 -11.59 5.30 10.34
N ILE A 191 -10.64 6.06 9.75
CA ILE A 191 -9.24 5.64 9.65
C ILE A 191 -8.61 5.60 11.04
N LEU A 192 -8.83 6.63 11.87
CA LEU A 192 -8.27 6.71 13.22
C LEU A 192 -8.89 5.67 14.16
N ALA A 193 -10.18 5.33 13.97
CA ALA A 193 -10.79 4.21 14.69
C ALA A 193 -10.05 2.89 14.41
N ALA A 194 -9.76 2.59 13.15
CA ALA A 194 -9.11 1.33 12.76
C ALA A 194 -7.60 1.31 13.10
N THR A 195 -6.91 2.44 12.96
CA THR A 195 -5.42 2.49 13.04
C THR A 195 -4.88 2.97 14.38
N SER A 196 -5.70 3.58 15.23
CA SER A 196 -5.30 4.10 16.54
C SER A 196 -6.24 3.63 17.66
N HIS A 197 -7.54 3.88 17.56
CA HIS A 197 -8.46 3.66 18.68
C HIS A 197 -8.68 2.17 18.98
N LEU A 198 -8.95 1.36 17.95
CA LEU A 198 -9.11 -0.08 18.10
C LEU A 198 -7.84 -0.74 18.68
N PRO A 199 -6.61 -0.47 18.19
CA PRO A 199 -5.40 -0.95 18.84
C PRO A 199 -5.31 -0.65 20.34
N HIS A 200 -5.65 0.56 20.78
CA HIS A 200 -5.66 0.91 22.21
C HIS A 200 -6.73 0.15 22.99
N LEU A 201 -7.95 0.05 22.43
CA LEU A 201 -9.04 -0.72 23.04
C LEU A 201 -8.65 -2.19 23.26
N LEU A 202 -8.03 -2.81 22.25
CA LEU A 202 -7.56 -4.19 22.31
C LEU A 202 -6.39 -4.37 23.30
N ALA A 203 -5.47 -3.40 23.36
CA ALA A 203 -4.37 -3.42 24.33
C ALA A 203 -4.89 -3.36 25.77
N TYR A 204 -5.82 -2.43 26.07
CA TYR A 204 -6.47 -2.36 27.39
C TYR A 204 -7.23 -3.65 27.72
N SER A 205 -8.02 -4.15 26.78
CA SER A 205 -8.82 -5.38 26.97
C SER A 205 -7.93 -6.59 27.26
N LEU A 206 -6.82 -6.75 26.54
CA LEU A 206 -5.89 -7.87 26.76
C LEU A 206 -5.23 -7.78 28.14
N VAL A 207 -4.75 -6.61 28.54
CA VAL A 207 -4.12 -6.41 29.86
C VAL A 207 -5.12 -6.66 30.99
N ASP A 208 -6.32 -6.10 30.90
CA ASP A 208 -7.39 -6.27 31.90
C ASP A 208 -7.83 -7.74 32.01
N THR A 209 -7.92 -8.46 30.88
CA THR A 209 -8.25 -9.90 30.86
C THR A 209 -7.22 -10.73 31.62
N LEU A 210 -5.92 -10.49 31.38
CA LEU A 210 -4.85 -11.24 32.05
C LEU A 210 -4.70 -10.85 33.52
N ALA A 211 -4.93 -9.59 33.87
CA ALA A 211 -4.84 -9.12 35.25
C ALA A 211 -5.87 -9.79 36.19
N LYS A 212 -7.01 -10.23 35.63
CA LYS A 212 -8.11 -10.90 36.36
C LYS A 212 -7.93 -12.41 36.53
N GLN A 213 -6.86 -13.00 35.99
CA GLN A 213 -6.60 -14.44 36.15
C GLN A 213 -5.87 -14.73 37.47
N ASP A 214 -6.16 -15.88 38.08
CA ASP A 214 -5.60 -16.29 39.37
C ASP A 214 -4.06 -16.38 39.38
N GLU A 215 -3.44 -16.59 38.21
CA GLU A 215 -1.98 -16.74 38.02
C GLU A 215 -1.31 -15.47 37.44
N ASN A 216 -1.92 -14.28 37.61
CA ASN A 216 -1.46 -13.05 36.95
C ASN A 216 0.03 -12.73 37.13
N GLN A 217 0.62 -12.97 38.31
CA GLN A 217 2.03 -12.69 38.59
C GLN A 217 2.95 -13.59 37.74
N GLU A 218 2.58 -14.84 37.50
CA GLU A 218 3.35 -15.74 36.65
C GLU A 218 3.19 -15.36 35.18
N ILE A 219 1.97 -15.03 34.75
CA ILE A 219 1.67 -14.58 33.37
C ILE A 219 2.52 -13.36 33.00
N PHE A 220 2.56 -12.34 33.88
CA PHE A 220 3.37 -11.15 33.64
C PHE A 220 4.88 -11.40 33.79
N ARG A 221 5.31 -12.36 34.62
CA ARG A 221 6.73 -12.76 34.73
C ARG A 221 7.27 -13.35 33.42
N TYR A 222 6.45 -14.09 32.68
CA TYR A 222 6.81 -14.69 31.39
C TYR A 222 6.43 -13.85 30.18
N ALA A 223 5.87 -12.65 30.38
CA ALA A 223 5.55 -11.74 29.30
C ALA A 223 6.84 -11.26 28.59
N ALA A 224 7.18 -11.94 27.49
CA ALA A 224 8.32 -11.60 26.65
C ALA A 224 8.01 -10.41 25.70
N GLY A 225 9.01 -10.02 24.89
CA GLY A 225 8.99 -8.79 24.08
C GLY A 225 7.72 -8.55 23.27
N GLY A 226 7.12 -9.57 22.66
CA GLY A 226 5.90 -9.42 21.85
C GLY A 226 4.69 -8.93 22.65
N PHE A 227 4.52 -9.40 23.90
CA PHE A 227 3.45 -8.91 24.77
C PHE A 227 3.70 -7.46 25.17
N ARG A 228 4.93 -7.15 25.60
CA ARG A 228 5.32 -5.80 26.02
C ARG A 228 5.09 -4.78 24.90
N ASP A 229 5.45 -5.11 23.66
CA ASP A 229 5.33 -4.18 22.54
C ASP A 229 3.86 -3.96 22.14
N PHE A 230 3.03 -5.00 22.21
CA PHE A 230 1.59 -4.91 21.94
C PHE A 230 0.84 -4.11 23.03
N THR A 231 1.20 -4.30 24.30
CA THR A 231 0.49 -3.70 25.44
C THR A 231 1.09 -2.38 25.92
N ARG A 232 2.23 -1.94 25.38
CA ARG A 232 2.86 -0.64 25.72
C ARG A 232 1.87 0.52 25.73
N ILE A 233 0.94 0.54 24.78
CA ILE A 233 -0.03 1.63 24.60
C ILE A 233 -1.17 1.61 25.63
N ALA A 234 -1.37 0.50 26.35
CA ALA A 234 -2.31 0.43 27.48
C ALA A 234 -1.82 1.19 28.72
N SER A 235 -0.57 1.68 28.73
CA SER A 235 -0.05 2.59 29.76
C SER A 235 -0.39 4.07 29.49
N SER A 236 -1.16 4.36 28.45
CA SER A 236 -1.62 5.73 28.15
C SER A 236 -2.63 6.23 29.19
N ASP A 237 -2.94 7.53 29.17
CA ASP A 237 -3.92 8.12 30.10
C ASP A 237 -5.33 7.53 29.88
N PRO A 238 -5.96 6.92 30.91
CA PRO A 238 -7.25 6.25 30.76
C PRO A 238 -8.41 7.23 30.55
N THR A 239 -8.33 8.45 31.10
CA THR A 239 -9.37 9.46 30.94
C THR A 239 -9.42 9.97 29.50
N MET A 240 -8.26 10.25 28.91
CA MET A 240 -8.15 10.62 27.50
C MET A 240 -8.73 9.55 26.59
N TRP A 241 -8.36 8.28 26.80
CA TRP A 241 -8.84 7.18 25.95
C TRP A 241 -10.34 6.88 26.14
N HIS A 242 -10.85 7.01 27.36
CA HIS A 242 -12.29 6.99 27.63
C HIS A 242 -13.02 8.03 26.76
N ASP A 243 -12.56 9.28 26.78
CA ASP A 243 -13.16 10.37 26.02
C ASP A 243 -13.09 10.14 24.51
N ILE A 244 -11.96 9.61 24.01
CA ILE A 244 -11.78 9.26 22.59
C ILE A 244 -12.76 8.16 22.15
N PHE A 245 -12.93 7.10 22.96
CA PHE A 245 -13.86 6.03 22.63
C PHE A 245 -15.31 6.50 22.61
N LEU A 246 -15.70 7.40 23.49
CA LEU A 246 -17.03 8.00 23.47
C LEU A 246 -17.22 8.95 22.28
N ALA A 247 -16.22 9.81 22.03
CA ALA A 247 -16.24 10.78 20.94
C ALA A 247 -16.31 10.14 19.55
N ASN A 248 -15.70 8.96 19.36
CA ASN A 248 -15.71 8.23 18.09
C ASN A 248 -16.40 6.85 18.20
N ARG A 249 -17.42 6.74 19.05
CA ARG A 249 -18.09 5.48 19.40
C ARG A 249 -18.50 4.66 18.18
N GLN A 250 -19.17 5.28 17.21
CA GLN A 250 -19.73 4.56 16.06
C GLN A 250 -18.64 3.91 15.18
N ALA A 251 -17.56 4.64 14.88
CA ALA A 251 -16.48 4.10 14.05
C ALA A 251 -15.63 3.07 14.82
N VAL A 252 -15.45 3.27 16.13
CA VAL A 252 -14.78 2.30 17.00
C VAL A 252 -15.55 0.97 17.04
N LEU A 253 -16.87 1.01 17.26
CA LEU A 253 -17.72 -0.19 17.25
C LEU A 253 -17.65 -0.93 15.91
N HIS A 254 -17.78 -0.20 14.79
CA HIS A 254 -17.65 -0.80 13.46
C HIS A 254 -16.28 -1.48 13.23
N SER A 255 -15.21 -0.88 13.73
CA SER A 255 -13.86 -1.45 13.64
C SER A 255 -13.72 -2.69 14.54
N LEU A 256 -14.31 -2.66 15.73
CA LEU A 256 -14.33 -3.77 16.68
C LEU A 256 -15.12 -4.97 16.12
N ASP A 257 -16.25 -4.75 15.46
CA ASP A 257 -17.04 -5.80 14.84
C ASP A 257 -16.25 -6.53 13.75
N LYS A 258 -15.57 -5.77 12.88
CA LYS A 258 -14.68 -6.34 11.84
C LYS A 258 -13.53 -7.14 12.44
N PHE A 259 -12.91 -6.63 13.50
CA PHE A 259 -11.83 -7.34 14.19
C PHE A 259 -12.34 -8.63 14.81
N SER A 260 -13.49 -8.59 15.48
CA SER A 260 -14.13 -9.74 16.13
C SER A 260 -14.47 -10.82 15.10
N GLN A 261 -14.94 -10.44 13.91
CA GLN A 261 -15.14 -11.38 12.80
C GLN A 261 -13.82 -12.07 12.39
N GLY A 262 -12.73 -11.32 12.22
CA GLY A 262 -11.43 -11.90 11.88
C GLY A 262 -10.88 -12.85 12.95
N VAL A 263 -11.08 -12.54 14.23
CA VAL A 263 -10.73 -13.44 15.34
C VAL A 263 -11.61 -14.70 15.34
N ALA A 264 -12.90 -14.57 15.03
CA ALA A 264 -13.81 -15.72 14.91
C ALA A 264 -13.38 -16.66 13.77
N GLU A 265 -12.95 -16.12 12.62
CA GLU A 265 -12.39 -16.93 11.52
C GLU A 265 -11.13 -17.69 11.95
N LEU A 266 -10.21 -17.04 12.67
CA LEU A 266 -9.01 -17.69 13.22
C LEU A 266 -9.36 -18.77 14.24
N ARG A 267 -10.34 -18.52 15.11
CA ARG A 267 -10.82 -19.48 16.09
C ARG A 267 -11.36 -20.74 15.41
N VAL A 268 -12.22 -20.60 14.41
CA VAL A 268 -12.78 -21.73 13.66
C VAL A 268 -11.65 -22.54 13.00
N ALA A 269 -10.68 -21.87 12.38
CA ALA A 269 -9.54 -22.55 11.75
C ALA A 269 -8.69 -23.33 12.78
N LEU A 270 -8.50 -22.79 13.99
CA LEU A 270 -7.80 -23.47 15.09
C LEU A 270 -8.59 -24.69 15.61
N GLU A 271 -9.89 -24.53 15.86
CA GLU A 271 -10.77 -25.62 16.34
C GLU A 271 -10.81 -26.78 15.33
N GLN A 272 -10.77 -26.48 14.04
CA GLN A 272 -10.78 -27.47 12.95
C GLN A 272 -9.40 -27.98 12.56
N GLN A 273 -8.32 -27.45 13.14
CA GLN A 273 -6.94 -27.73 12.72
C GLN A 273 -6.69 -27.47 11.22
N ASP A 274 -7.39 -26.48 10.63
CA ASP A 274 -7.28 -26.13 9.21
C ASP A 274 -5.99 -25.33 8.94
N SER A 275 -4.91 -26.05 8.68
CA SER A 275 -3.60 -25.48 8.35
C SER A 275 -3.64 -24.52 7.16
N LYS A 276 -4.44 -24.83 6.13
CA LYS A 276 -4.53 -24.00 4.92
C LYS A 276 -5.18 -22.66 5.24
N ALA A 277 -6.28 -22.65 6.01
CA ALA A 277 -6.94 -21.42 6.44
C ALA A 277 -6.00 -20.55 7.31
N MET A 278 -5.33 -21.15 8.29
CA MET A 278 -4.38 -20.44 9.15
C MET A 278 -3.24 -19.81 8.35
N MET A 279 -2.58 -20.59 7.48
CA MET A 279 -1.50 -20.09 6.62
C MET A 279 -1.98 -18.98 5.69
N GLY A 280 -3.20 -19.09 5.17
CA GLY A 280 -3.83 -18.03 4.39
C GLY A 280 -3.97 -16.72 5.16
N ILE A 281 -4.46 -16.77 6.40
CA ILE A 281 -4.62 -15.57 7.24
C ILE A 281 -3.25 -14.97 7.59
N PHE A 282 -2.29 -15.80 8.01
CA PHE A 282 -0.96 -15.34 8.42
C PHE A 282 -0.17 -14.72 7.27
N THR A 283 -0.20 -15.33 6.08
CA THR A 283 0.53 -14.82 4.91
C THR A 283 -0.06 -13.49 4.41
N ARG A 284 -1.39 -13.34 4.43
CA ARG A 284 -2.04 -12.05 4.11
C ARG A 284 -1.69 -10.97 5.13
N ALA A 285 -1.77 -11.28 6.43
CA ALA A 285 -1.43 -10.35 7.50
C ALA A 285 0.04 -9.90 7.42
N LYS A 286 0.96 -10.85 7.22
CA LYS A 286 2.38 -10.57 7.00
C LYS A 286 2.60 -9.67 5.80
N ALA A 287 1.99 -10.00 4.66
CA ALA A 287 2.19 -9.22 3.45
C ALA A 287 1.66 -7.79 3.56
N ALA A 288 0.49 -7.60 4.17
CA ALA A 288 -0.05 -6.28 4.46
C ALA A 288 0.89 -5.45 5.37
N ARG A 289 1.48 -6.08 6.38
CA ARG A 289 2.46 -5.44 7.29
C ARG A 289 3.76 -5.08 6.58
N ASP A 290 4.32 -6.00 5.79
CA ASP A 290 5.55 -5.78 5.05
C ASP A 290 5.37 -4.66 4.02
N HIS A 291 4.23 -4.62 3.32
CA HIS A 291 3.87 -3.54 2.40
C HIS A 291 3.75 -2.20 3.13
N PHE A 292 3.06 -2.15 4.27
CA PHE A 292 2.98 -0.94 5.09
C PHE A 292 4.36 -0.45 5.57
N THR A 293 5.25 -1.38 5.92
CA THR A 293 6.62 -1.07 6.32
C THR A 293 7.42 -0.46 5.16
N LYS A 294 7.27 -1.01 3.95
CA LYS A 294 7.86 -0.42 2.72
C LYS A 294 7.28 0.96 2.42
N LEU A 295 5.97 1.16 2.55
CA LEU A 295 5.35 2.48 2.38
C LEU A 295 5.88 3.50 3.39
N LEU A 296 6.07 3.12 4.66
CA LEU A 296 6.68 3.99 5.67
C LEU A 296 8.16 4.26 5.36
N ALA A 297 8.92 3.25 4.96
CA ALA A 297 10.32 3.40 4.59
C ALA A 297 10.49 4.28 3.35
N HIS A 298 9.74 4.03 2.29
CA HIS A 298 9.74 4.87 1.10
C HIS A 298 9.29 6.29 1.43
N ARG A 299 8.23 6.51 2.24
CA ARG A 299 7.82 7.86 2.65
C ARG A 299 8.83 8.57 3.54
N ALA A 300 9.58 7.86 4.38
CA ALA A 300 10.67 8.41 5.17
C ALA A 300 11.92 8.71 4.32
N TYR A 301 12.06 8.05 3.17
CA TYR A 301 13.15 8.23 2.20
C TYR A 301 12.75 9.02 0.94
N VAL A 302 11.49 9.46 0.79
CA VAL A 302 11.12 10.48 -0.20
C VAL A 302 11.57 11.83 0.34
N GLU A 303 12.88 12.00 0.51
CA GLU A 303 13.49 13.14 -0.14
C GLU A 303 13.14 12.99 -1.62
N SER A 304 12.79 14.09 -2.30
CA SER A 304 12.64 14.07 -3.75
C SER A 304 13.75 13.20 -4.33
N MET A 305 13.46 12.34 -5.31
CA MET A 305 14.50 11.86 -6.21
C MET A 305 15.05 13.10 -6.89
N THR A 306 15.90 13.85 -6.19
CA THR A 306 17.06 14.45 -6.78
C THR A 306 17.67 13.28 -7.50
N ALA A 307 17.62 13.32 -8.83
CA ALA A 307 18.56 12.56 -9.60
C ALA A 307 19.90 12.92 -8.99
N SER A 308 20.42 12.06 -8.12
CA SER A 308 21.81 12.16 -7.75
C SER A 308 22.49 11.97 -9.08
N ASP A 309 23.12 13.03 -9.60
CA ASP A 309 23.99 12.98 -10.77
C ASP A 309 25.13 12.02 -10.41
N THR A 310 24.81 10.73 -10.50
CA THR A 310 25.68 9.64 -10.09
C THR A 310 26.64 9.49 -11.23
N THR A 311 27.80 10.13 -11.08
CA THR A 311 28.86 10.02 -12.07
C THR A 311 29.57 8.68 -11.87
N PHE A 312 29.31 7.74 -12.77
CA PHE A 312 29.99 6.45 -12.78
C PHE A 312 31.37 6.58 -13.44
N PHE A 313 32.42 6.35 -12.66
CA PHE A 313 33.79 6.23 -13.19
C PHE A 313 34.11 4.76 -13.47
N ALA A 314 33.97 4.33 -14.73
CA ALA A 314 34.34 2.99 -15.15
C ALA A 314 35.84 2.91 -15.49
N LYS A 315 36.46 1.76 -15.19
CA LYS A 315 37.86 1.43 -15.54
C LYS A 315 37.87 0.06 -16.21
N GLN A 316 38.89 -0.24 -17.01
CA GLN A 316 39.04 -1.56 -17.60
C GLN A 316 39.10 -2.65 -16.51
N GLY A 317 38.23 -3.65 -16.62
CA GLY A 317 38.20 -4.80 -15.74
C GLY A 317 39.22 -5.88 -16.14
N ARG A 318 39.39 -6.88 -15.27
CA ARG A 318 40.09 -8.12 -15.62
C ARG A 318 39.17 -9.03 -16.44
N PRO A 319 39.73 -10.02 -17.17
CA PRO A 319 38.92 -11.07 -17.80
C PRO A 319 37.97 -11.74 -16.81
N LEU A 320 36.76 -12.05 -17.26
CA LEU A 320 35.71 -12.67 -16.44
C LEU A 320 35.93 -14.18 -16.41
N SER A 321 35.98 -14.79 -15.23
CA SER A 321 36.14 -16.24 -15.09
C SER A 321 35.21 -16.80 -14.01
N GLY A 322 34.54 -17.91 -14.26
CA GLY A 322 33.79 -18.67 -13.25
C GLY A 322 32.41 -19.14 -13.71
N SER A 323 31.54 -19.48 -12.75
CA SER A 323 30.14 -19.82 -13.03
C SER A 323 29.17 -18.95 -12.22
N ILE A 324 28.01 -18.67 -12.81
CA ILE A 324 26.94 -17.93 -12.14
C ILE A 324 25.56 -18.36 -12.65
N ARG A 325 24.62 -18.50 -11.72
CA ARG A 325 23.19 -18.58 -12.03
C ARG A 325 22.55 -17.21 -11.85
N VAL A 326 22.08 -16.60 -12.93
CA VAL A 326 21.37 -15.32 -12.88
C VAL A 326 19.94 -15.51 -12.33
N PRO A 327 19.26 -14.45 -11.86
CA PRO A 327 17.89 -14.54 -11.37
C PRO A 327 16.91 -15.14 -12.39
N GLY A 328 15.80 -15.70 -11.90
CA GLY A 328 14.82 -16.40 -12.74
C GLY A 328 14.10 -15.52 -13.76
N ASP A 329 13.57 -16.14 -14.82
CA ASP A 329 12.80 -15.46 -15.85
C ASP A 329 11.52 -14.84 -15.26
N LYS A 330 11.43 -13.51 -15.44
CA LYS A 330 10.32 -12.69 -14.97
C LYS A 330 8.98 -13.12 -15.57
N SER A 331 8.96 -13.41 -16.86
CA SER A 331 7.76 -13.76 -17.62
C SER A 331 7.19 -15.12 -17.19
N ILE A 332 8.06 -16.09 -16.92
CA ILE A 332 7.70 -17.41 -16.40
C ILE A 332 7.25 -17.28 -14.94
N SER A 333 7.94 -16.47 -14.13
CA SER A 333 7.55 -16.19 -12.73
C SER A 333 6.13 -15.63 -12.60
N HIS A 334 5.71 -14.70 -13.47
CA HIS A 334 4.32 -14.21 -13.47
C HIS A 334 3.31 -15.33 -13.72
N ARG A 335 3.58 -16.20 -14.70
CA ARG A 335 2.67 -17.25 -15.12
C ARG A 335 2.61 -18.39 -14.12
N SER A 336 3.72 -18.71 -13.45
CA SER A 336 3.74 -19.75 -12.42
C SER A 336 2.83 -19.40 -11.24
N ILE A 337 2.80 -18.12 -10.85
CA ILE A 337 1.83 -17.60 -9.87
C ILE A 337 0.41 -17.68 -10.43
N MET A 338 0.18 -17.12 -11.62
CA MET A 338 -1.17 -17.04 -12.20
C MET A 338 -1.82 -18.41 -12.38
N LEU A 339 -1.12 -19.35 -13.01
CA LEU A 339 -1.64 -20.68 -13.29
C LEU A 339 -1.64 -21.57 -12.04
N GLY A 340 -0.60 -21.49 -11.19
CA GLY A 340 -0.58 -22.19 -9.92
C GLY A 340 -1.71 -21.79 -8.98
N ALA A 341 -2.11 -20.51 -9.00
CA ALA A 341 -3.23 -20.02 -8.21
C ALA A 341 -4.58 -20.60 -8.64
N ILE A 342 -4.81 -20.76 -9.95
CA ILE A 342 -6.07 -21.27 -10.49
C ILE A 342 -6.05 -22.78 -10.78
N ALA A 343 -4.97 -23.48 -10.42
CA ALA A 343 -4.87 -24.92 -10.54
C ALA A 343 -5.58 -25.66 -9.40
N GLU A 344 -5.88 -26.93 -9.62
CA GLU A 344 -6.25 -27.89 -8.59
C GLU A 344 -4.98 -28.45 -7.93
N GLY A 345 -4.94 -28.47 -6.60
CA GLY A 345 -3.80 -28.99 -5.84
C GLY A 345 -2.70 -27.96 -5.56
N GLU A 346 -1.53 -28.46 -5.19
CA GLU A 346 -0.38 -27.65 -4.80
C GLU A 346 0.57 -27.43 -5.99
N THR A 347 1.12 -26.23 -6.11
CA THR A 347 2.18 -25.91 -7.08
C THR A 347 3.42 -25.46 -6.32
N GLU A 348 4.55 -26.13 -6.57
CA GLU A 348 5.85 -25.78 -6.00
C GLU A 348 6.71 -25.14 -7.08
N VAL A 349 7.06 -23.89 -6.89
CA VAL A 349 7.89 -23.12 -7.83
C VAL A 349 9.29 -22.98 -7.26
N THR A 350 10.30 -23.29 -8.07
CA THR A 350 11.71 -23.00 -7.78
C THR A 350 12.27 -22.01 -8.80
N GLY A 351 13.28 -21.23 -8.42
CA GLY A 351 13.87 -20.20 -9.29
C GLY A 351 12.98 -18.97 -9.51
N PHE A 352 11.94 -18.77 -8.71
CA PHE A 352 11.05 -17.60 -8.82
C PHE A 352 11.82 -16.28 -8.69
N LEU A 353 11.52 -15.32 -9.56
CA LEU A 353 12.11 -13.99 -9.49
C LEU A 353 11.44 -13.14 -8.41
N GLU A 354 12.19 -12.77 -7.37
CA GLU A 354 11.74 -11.89 -6.29
C GLU A 354 11.80 -10.39 -6.66
N GLY A 355 11.46 -10.06 -7.91
CA GLY A 355 11.39 -8.68 -8.41
C GLY A 355 10.04 -8.04 -8.09
N GLU A 356 9.99 -6.71 -7.97
CA GLU A 356 8.79 -5.95 -7.58
C GLU A 356 7.54 -6.31 -8.40
N ASP A 357 7.68 -6.42 -9.72
CA ASP A 357 6.58 -6.79 -10.63
C ASP A 357 6.03 -8.21 -10.34
N SER A 358 6.91 -9.17 -10.11
CA SER A 358 6.54 -10.56 -9.81
C SER A 358 5.91 -10.65 -8.41
N LEU A 359 6.43 -9.90 -7.44
CA LEU A 359 5.85 -9.76 -6.11
C LEU A 359 4.47 -9.09 -6.13
N ALA A 360 4.25 -8.08 -6.97
CA ALA A 360 2.94 -7.44 -7.13
C ALA A 360 1.89 -8.43 -7.69
N THR A 361 2.32 -9.33 -8.58
CA THR A 361 1.46 -10.42 -9.08
C THR A 361 1.09 -11.37 -7.96
N LEU A 362 2.08 -11.83 -7.19
CA LEU A 362 1.89 -12.72 -6.06
C LEU A 362 0.94 -12.11 -5.03
N GLN A 363 1.12 -10.82 -4.72
CA GLN A 363 0.24 -10.11 -3.80
C GLN A 363 -1.20 -10.04 -4.29
N ALA A 364 -1.41 -9.76 -5.58
CA ALA A 364 -2.75 -9.72 -6.15
C ALA A 364 -3.50 -11.05 -5.96
N PHE A 365 -2.84 -12.20 -6.09
CA PHE A 365 -3.47 -13.50 -5.83
C PHE A 365 -3.70 -13.78 -4.34
N ARG A 366 -2.82 -13.31 -3.45
CA ARG A 366 -3.10 -13.36 -1.98
C ARG A 366 -4.33 -12.56 -1.61
N ASP A 367 -4.48 -11.37 -2.19
CA ASP A 367 -5.64 -10.49 -1.97
C ASP A 367 -6.93 -11.12 -2.51
N MET A 368 -6.83 -11.99 -3.52
CA MET A 368 -7.93 -12.80 -4.06
C MET A 368 -8.12 -14.15 -3.35
N GLY A 369 -7.51 -14.32 -2.16
CA GLY A 369 -7.77 -15.46 -1.28
C GLY A 369 -6.92 -16.71 -1.55
N VAL A 370 -5.90 -16.62 -2.41
CA VAL A 370 -4.97 -17.73 -2.67
C VAL A 370 -3.92 -17.79 -1.57
N VAL A 371 -3.71 -18.98 -1.01
CA VAL A 371 -2.64 -19.18 -0.02
C VAL A 371 -1.33 -19.39 -0.77
N ILE A 372 -0.36 -18.52 -0.53
CA ILE A 372 0.96 -18.57 -1.16
C ILE A 372 2.02 -18.40 -0.07
N GLU A 373 2.85 -19.43 0.11
CA GLU A 373 4.04 -19.40 0.97
C GLU A 373 5.26 -18.94 0.17
N GLY A 374 6.17 -18.22 0.84
CA GLY A 374 7.31 -17.57 0.19
C GLY A 374 6.95 -16.22 -0.48
N PRO A 375 7.75 -15.74 -1.44
CA PRO A 375 8.98 -16.37 -1.90
C PRO A 375 10.06 -16.34 -0.82
N HIS A 376 10.93 -17.35 -0.83
CA HIS A 376 12.17 -17.35 -0.09
C HIS A 376 13.25 -18.04 -0.92
N GLN A 377 14.27 -17.27 -1.32
CA GLN A 377 15.35 -17.76 -2.20
C GLN A 377 14.80 -18.42 -3.48
N GLY A 378 13.81 -17.77 -4.09
CA GLY A 378 13.15 -18.25 -5.31
C GLY A 378 12.25 -19.48 -5.13
N LYS A 379 12.00 -19.93 -3.89
CA LYS A 379 11.02 -20.99 -3.60
C LYS A 379 9.66 -20.39 -3.24
N VAL A 380 8.61 -20.83 -3.94
CA VAL A 380 7.21 -20.43 -3.68
C VAL A 380 6.34 -21.67 -3.65
N LYS A 381 5.43 -21.77 -2.67
CA LYS A 381 4.41 -22.82 -2.63
C LYS A 381 3.03 -22.19 -2.76
N ILE A 382 2.25 -22.62 -3.75
CA ILE A 382 0.94 -22.08 -4.07
C ILE A 382 -0.10 -23.16 -3.83
N TYR A 383 -1.11 -22.87 -3.01
CA TYR A 383 -2.25 -23.75 -2.84
C TYR A 383 -3.35 -23.29 -3.78
N GLY A 384 -3.45 -23.97 -4.92
CA GLY A 384 -4.41 -23.66 -5.96
C GLY A 384 -5.85 -23.70 -5.44
N VAL A 385 -6.67 -22.81 -5.96
CA VAL A 385 -8.10 -22.69 -5.62
C VAL A 385 -9.01 -23.21 -6.74
N GLY A 386 -8.43 -23.69 -7.85
CA GLY A 386 -9.17 -24.04 -9.06
C GLY A 386 -9.62 -22.80 -9.85
N ILE A 387 -10.03 -23.01 -11.10
CA ILE A 387 -10.29 -21.92 -12.05
C ILE A 387 -11.40 -20.96 -11.57
N HIS A 388 -12.34 -21.44 -10.78
CA HIS A 388 -13.47 -20.67 -10.24
C HIS A 388 -13.34 -20.32 -8.75
N GLY A 389 -12.19 -20.61 -8.12
CA GLY A 389 -12.04 -20.47 -6.67
C GLY A 389 -11.47 -19.14 -6.19
N LEU A 390 -11.12 -18.22 -7.10
CA LEU A 390 -10.68 -16.88 -6.72
C LEU A 390 -11.81 -16.12 -6.02
N LYS A 391 -11.43 -15.28 -5.05
CA LYS A 391 -12.35 -14.43 -4.30
C LYS A 391 -12.15 -12.97 -4.67
N LYS A 392 -13.21 -12.18 -4.49
CA LYS A 392 -13.15 -10.73 -4.66
C LYS A 392 -12.13 -10.14 -3.66
N SER A 393 -11.21 -9.34 -4.17
CA SER A 393 -10.26 -8.59 -3.32
C SER A 393 -10.98 -7.51 -2.50
N PRO A 394 -10.48 -7.15 -1.31
CA PRO A 394 -11.07 -6.10 -0.47
C PRO A 394 -11.09 -4.71 -1.13
N GLY A 395 -10.16 -4.45 -2.06
CA GLY A 395 -10.04 -3.20 -2.81
C GLY A 395 -9.44 -3.44 -4.21
N ALA A 396 -9.02 -2.36 -4.85
CA ALA A 396 -8.32 -2.43 -6.13
C ALA A 396 -7.01 -3.24 -6.02
N LEU A 397 -6.69 -4.01 -7.05
CA LEU A 397 -5.43 -4.74 -7.14
C LEU A 397 -4.35 -3.78 -7.66
N TYR A 398 -3.40 -3.45 -6.78
CA TYR A 398 -2.25 -2.60 -7.13
C TYR A 398 -1.12 -3.44 -7.70
N LEU A 399 -0.73 -3.16 -8.96
CA LEU A 399 0.22 -3.99 -9.72
C LEU A 399 1.59 -3.32 -9.89
N GLY A 400 1.88 -2.26 -9.14
CA GLY A 400 3.14 -1.50 -9.25
C GLY A 400 3.36 -0.98 -10.67
N ASN A 401 4.54 -1.23 -11.22
CA ASN A 401 4.88 -0.89 -12.61
C ASN A 401 4.70 -2.08 -13.60
N SER A 402 4.08 -3.17 -13.15
CA SER A 402 4.01 -4.42 -13.93
C SER A 402 2.93 -4.37 -15.01
N GLY A 403 3.32 -3.90 -16.20
CA GLY A 403 2.47 -3.96 -17.39
C GLY A 403 2.14 -5.40 -17.83
N THR A 404 3.00 -6.37 -17.50
CA THR A 404 2.73 -7.79 -17.77
C THR A 404 1.60 -8.30 -16.88
N SER A 405 1.66 -8.02 -15.58
CA SER A 405 0.62 -8.46 -14.63
C SER A 405 -0.73 -7.89 -15.02
N MET A 406 -0.82 -6.58 -15.27
CA MET A 406 -2.09 -5.93 -15.59
C MET A 406 -2.75 -6.50 -16.83
N ARG A 407 -1.98 -6.73 -17.90
CA ARG A 407 -2.52 -7.24 -19.16
C ARG A 407 -2.94 -8.70 -19.09
N LEU A 408 -2.17 -9.55 -18.43
CA LEU A 408 -2.52 -10.97 -18.30
C LEU A 408 -3.68 -11.16 -17.31
N LEU A 409 -3.66 -10.44 -16.18
CA LEU A 409 -4.77 -10.44 -15.22
C LEU A 409 -6.05 -9.90 -15.82
N ALA A 410 -6.00 -8.93 -16.75
CA ALA A 410 -7.20 -8.46 -17.43
C ALA A 410 -7.96 -9.61 -18.12
N GLY A 411 -7.24 -10.52 -18.80
CA GLY A 411 -7.83 -11.69 -19.42
C GLY A 411 -8.28 -12.77 -18.43
N LEU A 412 -7.47 -13.07 -17.41
CA LEU A 412 -7.85 -14.06 -16.39
C LEU A 412 -9.07 -13.60 -15.57
N LEU A 413 -9.13 -12.31 -15.25
CA LEU A 413 -10.16 -11.75 -14.38
C LEU A 413 -11.44 -11.36 -15.12
N SER A 414 -11.43 -11.26 -16.45
CA SER A 414 -12.63 -10.95 -17.24
C SER A 414 -13.74 -12.00 -17.11
N ALA A 415 -13.40 -13.22 -16.69
CA ALA A 415 -14.32 -14.33 -16.55
C ALA A 415 -14.77 -14.62 -15.10
N GLN A 416 -14.33 -13.81 -14.13
CA GLN A 416 -14.65 -14.03 -12.73
C GLN A 416 -16.07 -13.57 -12.39
N SER A 417 -16.66 -14.16 -11.35
CA SER A 417 -18.02 -13.81 -10.89
C SER A 417 -18.10 -12.46 -10.15
N PHE A 418 -16.97 -11.83 -9.88
CA PHE A 418 -16.86 -10.59 -9.10
C PHE A 418 -16.18 -9.47 -9.88
N THR A 419 -16.58 -8.24 -9.58
CA THR A 419 -15.95 -7.03 -10.14
C THR A 419 -14.61 -6.75 -9.48
N VAL A 420 -13.62 -6.41 -10.29
CA VAL A 420 -12.26 -6.05 -9.85
C VAL A 420 -11.81 -4.75 -10.53
N GLU A 421 -10.94 -4.01 -9.85
CA GLU A 421 -10.27 -2.85 -10.41
C GLU A 421 -8.75 -3.09 -10.38
N LEU A 422 -8.07 -2.85 -11.50
CA LEU A 422 -6.62 -2.99 -11.64
C LEU A 422 -5.98 -1.59 -11.71
N THR A 423 -5.01 -1.34 -10.84
CA THR A 423 -4.29 -0.06 -10.71
C THR A 423 -2.77 -0.28 -10.71
N GLY A 424 -2.01 0.81 -10.83
CA GLY A 424 -0.55 0.81 -10.86
C GLY A 424 0.03 2.13 -10.38
N ASP A 425 1.36 2.24 -10.42
CA ASP A 425 2.04 3.52 -10.24
C ASP A 425 1.71 4.51 -11.38
N GLU A 426 2.24 5.73 -11.29
CA GLU A 426 2.04 6.76 -12.31
C GLU A 426 2.54 6.31 -13.69
N SER A 427 3.67 5.59 -13.73
CA SER A 427 4.26 5.07 -14.97
C SER A 427 3.34 4.06 -15.66
N LEU A 428 2.80 3.09 -14.92
CA LEU A 428 1.88 2.08 -15.44
C LEU A 428 0.52 2.69 -15.81
N SER A 429 0.05 3.66 -15.02
CA SER A 429 -1.21 4.37 -15.26
C SER A 429 -1.18 5.21 -16.53
N ALA A 430 -0.01 5.56 -17.05
CA ALA A 430 0.13 6.22 -18.34
C ALA A 430 0.06 5.24 -19.54
N ARG A 431 0.20 3.92 -19.32
CA ARG A 431 0.36 2.94 -20.40
C ARG A 431 -0.99 2.57 -21.04
N PRO A 432 -1.03 2.41 -22.39
CA PRO A 432 -2.26 2.00 -23.06
C PRO A 432 -2.62 0.54 -22.74
N MET A 433 -3.89 0.33 -22.45
CA MET A 433 -4.51 -0.97 -22.15
C MET A 433 -5.53 -1.41 -23.20
N GLU A 434 -5.86 -0.55 -24.16
CA GLU A 434 -6.88 -0.84 -25.17
C GLU A 434 -6.53 -2.06 -26.05
N ARG A 435 -5.24 -2.33 -26.25
CA ARG A 435 -4.75 -3.51 -26.99
C ARG A 435 -5.19 -4.85 -26.38
N VAL A 436 -5.45 -4.90 -25.07
CA VAL A 436 -6.03 -6.08 -24.41
C VAL A 436 -7.51 -5.90 -24.13
N ALA A 437 -7.96 -4.70 -23.76
CA ALA A 437 -9.36 -4.46 -23.42
C ALA A 437 -10.29 -4.67 -24.63
N LYS A 438 -9.91 -4.18 -25.82
CA LYS A 438 -10.73 -4.31 -27.03
C LYS A 438 -11.08 -5.78 -27.36
N PRO A 439 -10.12 -6.68 -27.58
CA PRO A 439 -10.46 -8.07 -27.92
C PRO A 439 -11.13 -8.83 -26.75
N LEU A 440 -10.85 -8.47 -25.50
CA LEU A 440 -11.61 -9.05 -24.37
C LEU A 440 -13.08 -8.63 -24.38
N ARG A 441 -13.39 -7.38 -24.78
CA ARG A 441 -14.79 -6.94 -24.99
C ARG A 441 -15.44 -7.70 -26.15
N GLU A 442 -14.69 -8.02 -27.21
CA GLU A 442 -15.18 -8.88 -28.30
C GLU A 442 -15.50 -10.31 -27.80
N MET A 443 -14.81 -10.80 -26.77
CA MET A 443 -15.15 -12.05 -26.07
C MET A 443 -16.35 -11.93 -25.10
N GLY A 444 -16.94 -10.74 -24.90
CA GLY A 444 -18.07 -10.52 -23.98
C GLY A 444 -17.70 -9.94 -22.60
N ALA A 445 -16.43 -9.62 -22.36
CA ALA A 445 -16.02 -8.96 -21.13
C ALA A 445 -16.55 -7.51 -21.07
N ILE A 446 -16.90 -7.04 -19.88
CA ILE A 446 -17.25 -5.64 -19.64
C ILE A 446 -16.08 -4.98 -18.90
N ILE A 447 -15.33 -4.15 -19.64
CA ILE A 447 -14.10 -3.52 -19.16
C ILE A 447 -14.17 -2.00 -19.37
N ASP A 448 -14.20 -1.26 -18.28
CA ASP A 448 -14.11 0.20 -18.28
C ASP A 448 -12.65 0.63 -18.07
N THR A 449 -12.23 1.66 -18.79
CA THR A 449 -10.88 2.24 -18.71
C THR A 449 -10.99 3.75 -18.74
N GLN A 450 -9.99 4.46 -18.22
CA GLN A 450 -9.92 5.91 -18.34
C GLN A 450 -9.17 6.28 -19.63
N ALA A 451 -9.91 6.61 -20.69
CA ALA A 451 -9.35 6.91 -22.01
C ALA A 451 -8.37 5.82 -22.53
N GLY A 452 -8.71 4.54 -22.33
CA GLY A 452 -7.87 3.41 -22.74
C GLY A 452 -6.68 3.11 -21.82
N LYS A 453 -6.63 3.72 -20.62
CA LYS A 453 -5.57 3.58 -19.62
C LYS A 453 -6.12 3.13 -18.24
N PRO A 454 -5.26 2.68 -17.31
CA PRO A 454 -5.66 2.38 -15.95
C PRO A 454 -6.19 3.63 -15.21
N PRO A 455 -7.02 3.46 -14.16
CA PRO A 455 -7.55 2.21 -13.63
C PRO A 455 -8.41 1.44 -14.64
N MET A 456 -8.27 0.11 -14.63
CA MET A 456 -9.12 -0.80 -15.43
C MET A 456 -10.14 -1.45 -14.52
N ARG A 457 -11.42 -1.17 -14.73
CA ARG A 457 -12.51 -1.80 -13.98
C ARG A 457 -13.13 -2.90 -14.82
N ILE A 458 -13.06 -4.14 -14.33
CA ILE A 458 -13.55 -5.34 -15.02
C ILE A 458 -14.77 -5.83 -14.25
N LYS A 459 -15.95 -5.80 -14.87
CA LYS A 459 -17.20 -6.23 -14.23
C LYS A 459 -17.27 -7.75 -14.18
N GLY A 460 -17.65 -8.29 -13.02
CA GLY A 460 -17.84 -9.73 -12.85
C GLY A 460 -19.15 -10.25 -13.42
N GLY A 461 -19.20 -11.56 -13.64
CA GLY A 461 -20.41 -12.28 -14.08
C GLY A 461 -20.69 -12.20 -15.58
N SER A 462 -19.72 -11.73 -16.38
CA SER A 462 -19.79 -11.78 -17.84
C SER A 462 -19.64 -13.23 -18.33
N THR A 463 -20.48 -13.64 -19.29
CA THR A 463 -20.24 -14.85 -20.08
C THR A 463 -19.16 -14.53 -21.11
N ILE A 464 -18.05 -15.26 -21.03
CA ILE A 464 -16.97 -15.15 -22.01
C ILE A 464 -17.21 -16.16 -23.13
N HIS A 465 -17.13 -15.72 -24.38
CA HIS A 465 -17.28 -16.54 -25.58
C HIS A 465 -15.94 -16.74 -26.26
N GLY A 466 -15.75 -17.93 -26.83
CA GLY A 466 -14.60 -18.20 -27.68
C GLY A 466 -14.68 -17.35 -28.94
N ILE A 467 -13.54 -16.81 -29.36
CA ILE A 467 -13.43 -15.98 -30.57
C ILE A 467 -12.37 -16.51 -31.51
N HIS A 468 -12.46 -16.15 -32.78
CA HIS A 468 -11.36 -16.23 -33.73
C HIS A 468 -10.76 -14.83 -33.86
N TYR A 469 -9.50 -14.66 -33.48
CA TYR A 469 -8.85 -13.35 -33.39
C TYR A 469 -7.54 -13.30 -34.19
N ASP A 470 -7.58 -12.59 -35.31
CA ASP A 470 -6.40 -12.19 -36.08
C ASP A 470 -5.71 -11.02 -35.40
N MET A 471 -4.54 -11.26 -34.80
CA MET A 471 -3.83 -10.21 -34.09
C MET A 471 -3.28 -9.16 -35.06
N PRO A 472 -3.61 -7.87 -34.89
CA PRO A 472 -3.14 -6.82 -35.79
C PRO A 472 -1.62 -6.57 -35.66
N VAL A 473 -1.04 -6.91 -34.52
CA VAL A 473 0.39 -6.73 -34.22
C VAL A 473 0.86 -7.90 -33.35
N ALA A 474 2.07 -8.39 -33.60
CA ALA A 474 2.72 -9.41 -32.78
C ALA A 474 2.86 -8.92 -31.32
N SER A 475 2.14 -9.56 -30.39
CA SER A 475 2.15 -9.20 -28.97
C SER A 475 1.87 -10.41 -28.07
N ALA A 476 2.91 -10.93 -27.43
CA ALA A 476 2.78 -12.03 -26.49
C ALA A 476 1.80 -11.74 -25.34
N GLN A 477 1.68 -10.48 -24.90
CA GLN A 477 0.77 -10.08 -23.82
C GLN A 477 -0.70 -10.13 -24.25
N VAL A 478 -1.01 -9.72 -25.48
CA VAL A 478 -2.39 -9.81 -26.01
C VAL A 478 -2.78 -11.27 -26.21
N LYS A 479 -1.92 -12.06 -26.87
CA LYS A 479 -2.11 -13.51 -27.00
C LYS A 479 -2.36 -14.17 -25.65
N SER A 480 -1.47 -13.93 -24.68
CA SER A 480 -1.60 -14.51 -23.33
C SER A 480 -2.90 -14.11 -22.65
N SER A 481 -3.30 -12.84 -22.75
CA SER A 481 -4.56 -12.35 -22.18
C SER A 481 -5.77 -13.08 -22.75
N LEU A 482 -5.82 -13.28 -24.08
CA LEU A 482 -6.93 -13.96 -24.74
C LEU A 482 -6.96 -15.46 -24.43
N LEU A 483 -5.81 -16.11 -24.36
CA LEU A 483 -5.73 -17.52 -23.96
C LEU A 483 -6.19 -17.72 -22.50
N LEU A 484 -5.81 -16.81 -21.59
CA LEU A 484 -6.25 -16.87 -20.19
C LEU A 484 -7.76 -16.64 -20.04
N ALA A 485 -8.34 -15.69 -20.79
CA ALA A 485 -9.80 -15.54 -20.87
C ALA A 485 -10.46 -16.78 -21.49
N GLY A 486 -9.80 -17.37 -22.50
CA GLY A 486 -10.25 -18.56 -23.21
C GLY A 486 -10.42 -19.80 -22.33
N LEU A 487 -9.69 -19.89 -21.21
CA LEU A 487 -9.87 -20.99 -20.23
C LEU A 487 -11.30 -21.08 -19.72
N TYR A 488 -12.00 -19.94 -19.67
CA TYR A 488 -13.37 -19.80 -19.17
C TYR A 488 -14.42 -19.72 -20.27
N ALA A 489 -13.99 -19.67 -21.54
CA ALA A 489 -14.87 -19.32 -22.64
C ALA A 489 -15.86 -20.44 -23.00
N GLN A 490 -17.07 -20.05 -23.41
CA GLN A 490 -17.96 -20.95 -24.13
C GLN A 490 -17.44 -21.15 -25.56
N GLY A 491 -16.95 -22.36 -25.84
CA GLY A 491 -16.40 -22.73 -27.15
C GLY A 491 -14.88 -22.64 -27.23
N ILE A 492 -14.37 -22.52 -28.45
CA ILE A 492 -12.94 -22.50 -28.75
C ILE A 492 -12.48 -21.06 -28.91
N THR A 493 -11.39 -20.71 -28.24
CA THR A 493 -10.67 -19.45 -28.49
C THR A 493 -9.49 -19.75 -29.40
N THR A 494 -9.42 -19.07 -30.54
CA THR A 494 -8.37 -19.18 -31.55
C THR A 494 -7.72 -17.82 -31.75
N VAL A 495 -6.39 -17.76 -31.64
CA VAL A 495 -5.59 -16.56 -31.84
C VAL A 495 -4.59 -16.83 -32.97
N ILE A 496 -4.60 -15.98 -34.00
CA ILE A 496 -3.63 -16.01 -35.09
C ILE A 496 -2.63 -14.87 -34.87
N GLU A 497 -1.36 -15.22 -34.68
CA GLU A 497 -0.29 -14.22 -34.55
C GLU A 497 0.38 -13.94 -35.92
N PRO A 498 0.66 -12.68 -36.26
CA PRO A 498 1.23 -12.31 -37.56
C PRO A 498 2.73 -12.62 -37.68
N ALA A 499 3.39 -12.86 -36.54
CA ALA A 499 4.78 -13.28 -36.42
C ALA A 499 4.93 -14.07 -35.10
N PRO A 500 5.95 -14.95 -34.97
CA PRO A 500 6.17 -15.70 -33.75
C PRO A 500 6.37 -14.77 -32.55
N THR A 501 5.50 -14.87 -31.55
CA THR A 501 5.72 -14.22 -30.25
C THR A 501 6.12 -15.23 -29.19
N ARG A 502 6.58 -14.73 -28.02
CA ARG A 502 6.90 -15.57 -26.86
C ARG A 502 5.75 -16.51 -26.54
N ASP A 503 6.05 -17.78 -26.30
CA ASP A 503 5.09 -18.89 -26.13
C ASP A 503 5.03 -19.45 -24.70
N HIS A 504 5.52 -18.68 -23.72
CA HIS A 504 5.55 -19.09 -22.30
C HIS A 504 4.17 -19.43 -21.73
N THR A 505 3.08 -18.83 -22.23
CA THR A 505 1.72 -19.14 -21.75
C THR A 505 1.28 -20.50 -22.24
N GLU A 506 1.50 -20.78 -23.52
CA GLU A 506 1.14 -22.04 -24.17
C GLU A 506 1.90 -23.22 -23.57
N ARG A 507 3.21 -23.06 -23.38
CA ARG A 507 4.07 -24.05 -22.74
C ARG A 507 3.63 -24.33 -21.31
N MET A 508 3.39 -23.28 -20.53
CA MET A 508 3.02 -23.45 -19.13
C MET A 508 1.60 -24.02 -19.00
N LEU A 509 0.63 -23.59 -19.80
CA LEU A 509 -0.70 -24.21 -19.85
C LEU A 509 -0.59 -25.72 -20.11
N THR A 510 0.23 -26.12 -21.08
CA THR A 510 0.51 -27.54 -21.36
C THR A 510 1.15 -28.24 -20.15
N GLY A 511 2.11 -27.59 -19.48
CA GLY A 511 2.75 -28.10 -18.26
C GLY A 511 1.80 -28.29 -17.08
N PHE A 512 0.76 -27.47 -16.96
CA PHE A 512 -0.33 -27.63 -16.00
C PHE A 512 -1.45 -28.59 -16.49
N GLY A 513 -1.23 -29.29 -17.60
CA GLY A 513 -2.15 -30.30 -18.13
C GLY A 513 -3.28 -29.75 -19.01
N TYR A 514 -3.25 -28.47 -19.39
CA TYR A 514 -4.24 -27.87 -20.27
C TYR A 514 -3.88 -28.04 -21.74
N LYS A 515 -4.79 -28.59 -22.55
CA LYS A 515 -4.53 -28.83 -23.97
C LYS A 515 -4.56 -27.51 -24.76
N VAL A 516 -3.43 -27.18 -25.38
CA VAL A 516 -3.28 -26.07 -26.34
C VAL A 516 -2.88 -26.65 -27.69
N ASN A 517 -3.63 -26.34 -28.74
CA ASN A 517 -3.26 -26.72 -30.11
C ASN A 517 -2.50 -25.57 -30.76
N ILE A 518 -1.37 -25.89 -31.40
CA ILE A 518 -0.57 -24.93 -32.16
C ILE A 518 -0.43 -25.47 -33.57
N LYS A 519 -0.84 -24.66 -34.56
CA LYS A 519 -0.76 -24.98 -35.99
C LYS A 519 0.03 -23.90 -36.70
N GLN A 520 1.07 -24.31 -37.43
CA GLN A 520 1.79 -23.41 -38.32
C GLN A 520 0.92 -23.13 -39.56
N LEU A 521 0.68 -21.85 -39.87
CA LEU A 521 -0.09 -21.44 -41.06
C LEU A 521 0.81 -21.01 -42.21
N SER A 522 1.94 -20.37 -41.91
CA SER A 522 3.00 -19.96 -42.85
C SER A 522 4.33 -19.87 -42.12
N ASP A 523 5.42 -19.43 -42.77
CA ASP A 523 6.73 -19.27 -42.12
C ASP A 523 6.70 -18.31 -40.92
N THR A 524 5.76 -17.36 -40.90
CA THR A 524 5.63 -16.34 -39.85
C THR A 524 4.35 -16.46 -39.04
N GLN A 525 3.28 -17.04 -39.59
CA GLN A 525 1.99 -17.09 -38.90
C GLN A 525 1.76 -18.41 -38.18
N ARG A 526 1.26 -18.30 -36.94
CA ARG A 526 0.84 -19.43 -36.11
C ARG A 526 -0.58 -19.21 -35.62
N GLU A 527 -1.35 -20.29 -35.65
CA GLU A 527 -2.66 -20.40 -35.03
C GLU A 527 -2.51 -21.12 -33.69
N ILE A 528 -2.98 -20.49 -32.62
CA ILE A 528 -3.01 -21.06 -31.27
C ILE A 528 -4.46 -21.17 -30.86
N SER A 529 -4.92 -22.35 -30.47
CA SER A 529 -6.30 -22.56 -30.02
C SER A 529 -6.41 -23.40 -28.75
N LEU A 530 -7.43 -23.08 -27.95
CA LEU A 530 -7.81 -23.88 -26.78
C LEU A 530 -9.33 -23.90 -26.61
N GLN A 531 -9.83 -25.00 -26.05
CA GLN A 531 -11.23 -25.18 -25.67
C GLN A 531 -11.41 -24.67 -24.24
N GLY A 532 -12.42 -23.85 -23.98
CA GLY A 532 -12.75 -23.40 -22.62
C GLY A 532 -13.46 -24.47 -21.79
N GLY A 533 -13.41 -24.30 -20.46
CA GLY A 533 -14.04 -25.20 -19.48
C GLY A 533 -13.18 -26.37 -19.01
N GLY A 534 -11.86 -26.34 -19.26
CA GLY A 534 -10.92 -27.35 -18.75
C GLY A 534 -10.48 -27.10 -17.30
N THR A 535 -9.60 -27.96 -16.78
CA THR A 535 -8.96 -27.79 -15.47
C THR A 535 -7.44 -27.74 -15.60
N LEU A 536 -6.80 -27.14 -14.60
CA LEU A 536 -5.34 -27.06 -14.46
C LEU A 536 -4.93 -27.89 -13.25
N LYS A 537 -3.82 -28.61 -13.31
CA LYS A 537 -3.29 -29.41 -12.19
C LYS A 537 -1.98 -28.83 -11.71
N GLY A 538 -1.89 -28.60 -10.40
CA GLY A 538 -0.68 -28.16 -9.74
C GLY A 538 0.45 -29.20 -9.83
N GLY A 539 1.68 -28.74 -9.72
CA GLY A 539 2.87 -29.58 -9.77
C GLY A 539 4.16 -28.79 -9.54
N ALA A 540 5.29 -29.42 -9.81
CA ALA A 540 6.59 -28.77 -9.72
C ALA A 540 6.87 -27.90 -10.96
N ILE A 541 7.22 -26.64 -10.74
CA ILE A 541 7.62 -25.68 -11.76
C ILE A 541 9.04 -25.21 -11.46
N ASP A 542 9.97 -25.49 -12.38
CA ASP A 542 11.33 -24.97 -12.34
C ASP A 542 11.43 -23.76 -13.26
N VAL A 543 11.61 -22.57 -12.68
CA VAL A 543 11.78 -21.32 -13.42
C VAL A 543 13.26 -21.19 -13.82
N PRO A 544 13.55 -21.17 -15.13
CA PRO A 544 14.92 -21.02 -15.61
C PRO A 544 15.48 -19.64 -15.33
N ALA A 545 16.80 -19.53 -15.35
CA ALA A 545 17.50 -18.25 -15.27
C ALA A 545 17.14 -17.38 -16.49
N ASP A 546 16.91 -16.09 -16.25
CA ASP A 546 16.41 -15.16 -17.26
C ASP A 546 17.46 -14.85 -18.32
N ILE A 547 17.16 -15.18 -19.58
CA ILE A 547 18.04 -14.86 -20.71
C ILE A 547 18.29 -13.37 -20.88
N SER A 548 17.32 -12.52 -20.51
CA SER A 548 17.49 -11.06 -20.59
C SER A 548 18.46 -10.54 -19.53
N SER A 549 18.53 -11.18 -18.36
CA SER A 549 19.54 -10.89 -17.33
C SER A 549 20.89 -11.53 -17.67
N ALA A 550 20.88 -12.74 -18.26
CA ALA A 550 22.09 -13.40 -18.77
C ALA A 550 22.80 -12.59 -19.86
N ALA A 551 22.03 -11.84 -20.68
CA ALA A 551 22.56 -11.02 -21.78
C ALA A 551 23.68 -10.07 -21.34
N PHE A 552 23.61 -9.47 -20.15
CA PHE A 552 24.67 -8.59 -19.65
C PHE A 552 26.00 -9.32 -19.50
N PHE A 553 25.96 -10.55 -18.97
CA PHE A 553 27.14 -11.39 -18.77
C PHE A 553 27.66 -11.98 -20.09
N LEU A 554 26.75 -12.41 -20.97
CA LEU A 554 27.10 -12.86 -22.32
C LEU A 554 27.86 -11.78 -23.08
N VAL A 555 27.33 -10.56 -23.12
CA VAL A 555 27.99 -9.42 -23.77
C VAL A 555 29.32 -9.09 -23.09
N ALA A 556 29.36 -9.03 -21.76
CA ALA A 556 30.59 -8.71 -21.04
C ALA A 556 31.71 -9.73 -21.30
N ALA A 557 31.40 -11.03 -21.31
CA ALA A 557 32.37 -12.08 -21.65
C ALA A 557 32.81 -12.00 -23.12
N SER A 558 31.90 -11.60 -24.01
CA SER A 558 32.20 -11.50 -25.45
C SER A 558 33.13 -10.32 -25.78
N ILE A 559 33.07 -9.23 -25.03
CA ILE A 559 33.85 -8.01 -25.33
C ILE A 559 35.16 -7.89 -24.52
N VAL A 560 35.37 -8.74 -23.50
CA VAL A 560 36.58 -8.72 -22.66
C VAL A 560 37.47 -9.92 -23.01
N PRO A 561 38.61 -9.70 -23.70
CA PRO A 561 39.50 -10.79 -24.11
C PRO A 561 39.97 -11.68 -22.93
N GLY A 562 40.01 -12.99 -23.17
CA GLY A 562 40.42 -13.99 -22.17
C GLY A 562 39.36 -14.35 -21.14
N SER A 563 38.10 -13.93 -21.34
CA SER A 563 36.99 -14.31 -20.47
C SER A 563 36.50 -15.73 -20.76
N ASP A 564 36.09 -16.44 -19.72
CA ASP A 564 35.50 -17.79 -19.75
C ASP A 564 34.45 -17.90 -18.63
N LEU A 565 33.17 -17.82 -19.01
CA LEU A 565 32.07 -17.73 -18.07
C LEU A 565 31.00 -18.78 -18.37
N THR A 566 30.67 -19.58 -17.36
CA THR A 566 29.54 -20.52 -17.42
C THR A 566 28.29 -19.88 -16.81
N LEU A 567 27.25 -19.67 -17.63
CA LEU A 567 25.94 -19.23 -17.14
C LEU A 567 25.03 -20.45 -16.94
N GLU A 568 24.61 -20.68 -15.71
CA GLU A 568 23.91 -21.90 -15.33
C GLU A 568 22.40 -21.78 -15.53
N HIS A 569 21.79 -22.81 -16.14
CA HIS A 569 20.34 -23.03 -16.18
C HIS A 569 19.58 -21.89 -16.86
N VAL A 570 20.13 -21.36 -17.96
CA VAL A 570 19.57 -20.23 -18.70
C VAL A 570 18.44 -20.72 -19.61
N GLY A 571 17.32 -19.99 -19.62
CA GLY A 571 16.22 -20.26 -20.53
C GLY A 571 16.63 -20.04 -21.99
N ILE A 572 16.67 -21.10 -22.79
CA ILE A 572 17.07 -21.06 -24.21
C ILE A 572 15.86 -21.24 -25.14
N ASN A 573 14.71 -20.68 -24.75
CA ASN A 573 13.50 -20.69 -25.58
C ASN A 573 13.81 -20.05 -26.95
N PRO A 574 13.57 -20.73 -28.09
CA PRO A 574 13.89 -20.21 -29.42
C PRO A 574 13.27 -18.84 -29.74
N THR A 575 12.14 -18.49 -29.09
CA THR A 575 11.50 -17.18 -29.24
C THR A 575 12.14 -16.07 -28.38
N ARG A 576 13.18 -16.41 -27.60
CA ARG A 576 13.88 -15.52 -26.64
C ARG A 576 15.41 -15.48 -26.83
N THR A 577 16.00 -16.42 -27.56
CA THR A 577 17.47 -16.54 -27.72
C THR A 577 18.09 -15.61 -28.76
N GLY A 578 17.36 -14.60 -29.25
CA GLY A 578 17.85 -13.67 -30.28
C GLY A 578 19.20 -13.01 -29.95
N VAL A 579 19.46 -12.72 -28.66
CA VAL A 579 20.76 -12.19 -28.21
C VAL A 579 21.92 -13.17 -28.44
N ILE A 580 21.73 -14.47 -28.20
CA ILE A 580 22.77 -15.48 -28.42
C ILE A 580 23.05 -15.62 -29.91
N ASN A 581 21.99 -15.70 -30.72
CA ASN A 581 22.12 -15.83 -32.18
C ASN A 581 22.92 -14.65 -32.78
N ILE A 582 22.64 -13.42 -32.32
CA ILE A 582 23.34 -12.21 -32.76
C ILE A 582 24.80 -12.24 -32.30
N LEU A 583 25.07 -12.59 -31.02
CA LEU A 583 26.44 -12.66 -30.50
C LEU A 583 27.29 -13.70 -31.24
N GLN A 584 26.75 -14.89 -31.52
CA GLN A 584 27.44 -15.91 -32.31
C GLN A 584 27.72 -15.41 -33.74
N GLN A 585 26.77 -14.72 -34.38
CA GLN A 585 27.01 -14.09 -35.69
C GLN A 585 28.09 -13.00 -35.64
N MET A 586 28.25 -12.35 -34.49
CA MET A 586 29.33 -11.37 -34.24
C MET A 586 30.66 -12.03 -33.86
N GLY A 587 30.75 -13.36 -33.81
CA GLY A 587 31.97 -14.11 -33.52
C GLY A 587 32.19 -14.46 -32.05
N ALA A 588 31.18 -14.30 -31.19
CA ALA A 588 31.27 -14.78 -29.81
C ALA A 588 31.31 -16.31 -29.76
N ASP A 589 32.21 -16.87 -28.95
CA ASP A 589 32.31 -18.29 -28.68
C ASP A 589 31.32 -18.66 -27.56
N ILE A 590 30.18 -19.23 -27.94
CA ILE A 590 29.09 -19.60 -27.02
C ILE A 590 28.67 -21.03 -27.31
N GLU A 591 28.83 -21.91 -26.32
CA GLU A 591 28.41 -23.31 -26.35
C GLU A 591 27.22 -23.54 -25.40
N PHE A 592 26.27 -24.39 -25.82
CA PHE A 592 25.19 -24.87 -24.96
C PHE A 592 25.56 -26.21 -24.32
N LEU A 593 25.61 -26.24 -22.99
CA LEU A 593 25.90 -27.45 -22.22
C LEU A 593 24.60 -28.05 -21.65
N SER A 594 24.55 -29.37 -21.48
CA SER A 594 23.51 -30.08 -20.72
C SER A 594 22.05 -29.67 -20.99
N THR A 595 21.69 -29.51 -22.27
CA THR A 595 20.35 -29.06 -22.68
C THR A 595 19.25 -30.02 -22.20
N ARG A 596 18.20 -29.46 -21.60
CA ARG A 596 17.06 -30.23 -21.06
C ARG A 596 15.76 -29.41 -21.08
N ILE A 597 14.66 -30.05 -20.69
CA ILE A 597 13.38 -29.39 -20.46
C ILE A 597 13.16 -29.22 -18.95
N ALA A 598 12.89 -27.99 -18.51
CA ALA A 598 12.55 -27.64 -17.13
C ALA A 598 11.23 -26.86 -17.12
N GLY A 599 10.19 -27.38 -16.45
CA GLY A 599 8.88 -26.71 -16.40
C GLY A 599 8.22 -26.45 -17.76
N GLY A 600 8.55 -27.25 -18.80
CA GLY A 600 8.07 -27.06 -20.18
C GLY A 600 8.91 -26.10 -21.04
N GLU A 601 9.97 -25.52 -20.47
CA GLU A 601 10.89 -24.60 -21.14
C GLU A 601 12.24 -25.27 -21.42
N PRO A 602 12.87 -25.02 -22.58
CA PRO A 602 14.21 -25.51 -22.85
C PRO A 602 15.23 -24.67 -22.09
N VAL A 603 16.18 -25.36 -21.46
CA VAL A 603 17.24 -24.76 -20.64
C VAL A 603 18.60 -25.37 -20.99
N ALA A 604 19.66 -24.58 -20.82
CA ALA A 604 21.06 -25.01 -20.91
C ALA A 604 21.80 -24.58 -19.64
#